data_AF-A0A948S5C9-F1
#
_entry.id   AF-A0A948S5C9-F1
#
_cell.length_a   1.000
_cell.length_b   1.000
_cell.length_c   1.000
_cell.angle_alpha   90.00
_cell.angle_beta   90.00
_cell.angle_gamma   90.00
#
_symmetry.space_group_name_H-M   'P 1'
#
loop_
_entity.id
_entity.type
_entity.pdbx_description
1 polymer ?
#
loop_
_entity_poly.entity_id
_entity_poly.type
_entity_poly.pdbx_seq_one_letter_code
_entity_poly.pdbx_strand_id
1 'polypeptide(L)'
;MSARKSSAASPGALNAAPENLGFEEAMAELDALIQAVENNRLPLEETLQSYQRGQQLIARCTALLRDAEERIRQFDGEQLVDFTPAERR
;
A
#
# COMPACT_ATOMS: atom_id res chain seq x y z
N MET A 1 -18.62 -21.40 -21.52
CA MET A 1 -17.72 -21.75 -20.41
C MET A 1 -16.95 -20.50 -20.02
N SER A 2 -17.09 -20.02 -18.79
CA SER A 2 -16.07 -19.26 -18.05
C SER A 2 -16.60 -19.04 -16.64
N ALA A 3 -16.31 -20.01 -15.78
CA ALA A 3 -16.63 -19.93 -14.36
C ALA A 3 -15.52 -19.17 -13.62
N ARG A 4 -15.93 -18.10 -12.94
CA ARG A 4 -15.60 -17.73 -11.55
C ARG A 4 -14.12 -17.66 -11.15
N LYS A 5 -13.69 -16.45 -10.73
CA LYS A 5 -13.19 -16.24 -9.36
C LYS A 5 -13.27 -14.76 -8.97
N SER A 6 -14.31 -14.41 -8.23
CA SER A 6 -14.28 -13.32 -7.27
C SER A 6 -13.17 -13.64 -6.26
N SER A 7 -12.13 -12.80 -6.17
CA SER A 7 -11.16 -12.93 -5.09
C SER A 7 -11.60 -12.01 -3.96
N ALA A 8 -12.43 -12.58 -3.08
CA ALA A 8 -12.66 -12.04 -1.76
C ALA A 8 -11.31 -12.00 -1.02
N ALA A 9 -11.00 -10.86 -0.39
CA ALA A 9 -9.90 -10.71 0.55
C ALA A 9 -9.93 -11.89 1.53
N SER A 10 -8.92 -12.75 1.44
CA SER A 10 -8.78 -13.89 2.34
C SER A 10 -8.30 -13.38 3.69
N PRO A 11 -8.84 -13.86 4.83
CA PRO A 11 -8.45 -13.43 6.17
C PRO A 11 -7.03 -13.88 6.59
N GLY A 12 -6.20 -14.37 5.66
CA GLY A 12 -4.82 -14.77 5.88
C GLY A 12 -3.76 -13.73 5.50
N ALA A 13 -4.15 -12.57 4.96
CA ALA A 13 -3.21 -11.55 4.48
C ALA A 13 -2.46 -10.81 5.61
N LEU A 14 -3.00 -10.80 6.84
CA LEU A 14 -2.45 -10.06 7.99
C LEU A 14 -1.08 -10.57 8.50
N ASN A 15 -0.50 -11.62 7.88
CA ASN A 15 0.80 -12.18 8.22
C ASN A 15 1.73 -12.40 7.01
N ALA A 16 1.32 -11.98 5.81
CA ALA A 16 2.20 -12.09 4.64
C ALA A 16 3.36 -11.10 4.77
N ALA A 17 4.53 -11.48 4.27
CA ALA A 17 5.65 -10.54 4.21
C ALA A 17 5.25 -9.35 3.31
N PRO A 18 5.50 -8.09 3.72
CA PRO A 18 5.03 -6.91 3.01
C PRO A 18 5.46 -6.88 1.55
N GLU A 19 6.64 -7.43 1.24
CA GLU A 19 7.16 -7.54 -0.13
C GLU A 19 6.30 -8.38 -1.08
N ASN A 20 5.41 -9.25 -0.57
CA ASN A 20 4.56 -10.12 -1.38
C ASN A 20 3.16 -9.54 -1.63
N LEU A 21 2.78 -8.45 -0.95
CA LEU A 21 1.45 -7.88 -1.06
C LEU A 21 1.28 -7.09 -2.37
N GLY A 22 0.10 -7.17 -2.98
CA GLY A 22 -0.32 -6.24 -4.01
C GLY A 22 -0.61 -4.85 -3.43
N PHE A 23 -0.81 -3.83 -4.29
CA PHE A 23 -1.04 -2.46 -3.84
C PHE A 23 -2.30 -2.33 -2.97
N GLU A 24 -3.42 -2.90 -3.43
CA GLU A 24 -4.69 -2.85 -2.71
C GLU A 24 -4.63 -3.56 -1.35
N GLU A 25 -3.92 -4.70 -1.29
CA GLU A 25 -3.74 -5.47 -0.07
C GLU A 25 -2.85 -4.73 0.95
N ALA A 26 -1.73 -4.16 0.49
CA ALA A 26 -0.83 -3.37 1.33
C ALA A 26 -1.51 -2.11 1.87
N MET A 27 -2.35 -1.46 1.07
CA MET A 27 -3.16 -0.30 1.50
C MET A 27 -4.23 -0.70 2.51
N ALA A 28 -4.95 -1.79 2.28
CA ALA A 28 -5.97 -2.27 3.22
C ALA A 28 -5.37 -2.63 4.59
N GLU A 29 -4.18 -3.21 4.60
CA GLU A 29 -3.47 -3.51 5.85
C GLU A 29 -2.99 -2.24 6.56
N LEU A 30 -2.50 -1.24 5.80
CA LEU A 30 -2.10 0.06 6.35
C LEU A 30 -3.28 0.79 7.02
N ASP A 31 -4.45 0.79 6.37
CA ASP A 31 -5.68 1.37 6.93
C ASP A 31 -6.11 0.65 8.22
N ALA A 32 -6.03 -0.68 8.25
CA ALA A 32 -6.33 -1.46 9.45
C ALA A 32 -5.36 -1.14 10.61
N LEU A 33 -4.08 -0.93 10.30
CA LEU A 33 -3.06 -0.51 11.27
C LEU A 33 -3.35 0.88 11.84
N ILE A 34 -3.68 1.84 10.98
CA ILE A 34 -4.05 3.20 11.40
C ILE A 34 -5.27 3.16 12.32
N GLN A 35 -6.31 2.42 11.94
CA GLN A 35 -7.51 2.24 12.77
C GLN A 35 -7.17 1.61 14.14
N ALA A 36 -6.24 0.65 14.20
CA ALA A 36 -5.82 0.06 15.46
C ALA A 36 -5.12 1.07 16.39
N VAL A 37 -4.27 1.93 15.83
CA VAL A 37 -3.55 2.98 16.56
C VAL A 37 -4.50 4.09 17.02
N GLU A 38 -5.39 4.57 16.15
CA GLU A 38 -6.34 5.65 16.46
C GLU A 38 -7.33 5.28 17.57
N ASN A 39 -7.64 3.98 17.70
CA ASN A 39 -8.47 3.47 18.78
C ASN A 39 -7.77 3.50 20.16
N ASN A 40 -6.52 4.02 20.23
CA ASN A 40 -5.74 4.28 21.44
C ASN A 40 -5.63 3.05 22.36
N ARG A 41 -5.66 1.87 21.75
CA ARG A 41 -5.87 0.58 22.42
C ARG A 41 -4.59 -0.28 22.45
N LEU A 42 -3.50 0.23 21.89
CA LEU A 42 -2.26 -0.52 21.74
C LEU A 42 -1.28 -0.17 22.88
N PRO A 43 -0.77 -1.17 23.62
CA PRO A 43 0.37 -0.95 24.50
C PRO A 43 1.60 -0.49 23.70
N LEU A 44 2.55 0.16 24.38
CA LEU A 44 3.72 0.81 23.75
C LEU A 44 4.49 -0.11 22.79
N GLU A 45 4.70 -1.36 23.18
CA GLU A 45 5.41 -2.36 22.34
C GLU A 45 4.65 -2.69 21.05
N GLU A 46 3.31 -2.80 21.12
CA GLU A 46 2.48 -3.04 19.94
C GLU A 46 2.44 -1.81 19.02
N THR A 47 2.47 -0.60 19.59
CA THR A 47 2.58 0.64 18.83
C THR A 47 3.89 0.72 18.04
N LEU A 48 5.01 0.28 18.63
CA LEU A 48 6.30 0.23 17.93
C LEU A 48 6.30 -0.79 16.78
N GLN A 49 5.71 -1.97 17.00
CA GLN A 49 5.56 -2.98 15.95
C GLN A 49 4.66 -2.48 14.82
N SER A 50 3.55 -1.82 15.18
CA SER A 50 2.60 -1.22 14.25
C SER A 50 3.27 -0.15 13.37
N TYR A 51 4.13 0.68 13.97
CA TYR A 51 4.91 1.67 13.24
C TYR A 51 5.91 1.03 12.26
N GLN A 52 6.67 0.01 12.70
CA GLN A 52 7.61 -0.71 11.84
C GLN A 52 6.91 -1.38 10.66
N ARG A 53 5.77 -2.02 10.92
CA ARG A 53 4.96 -2.65 9.88
C ARG A 53 4.40 -1.61 8.91
N GLY A 54 3.88 -0.49 9.42
CA GLY A 54 3.41 0.63 8.60
C GLY A 54 4.49 1.16 7.65
N GLN A 55 5.73 1.32 8.14
CA GLN A 55 6.86 1.74 7.30
C GLN A 55 7.16 0.75 6.15
N GLN A 56 7.08 -0.55 6.43
CA GLN A 56 7.28 -1.57 5.40
C GLN A 56 6.18 -1.55 4.34
N LEU A 57 4.92 -1.36 4.76
CA LEU A 57 3.78 -1.24 3.85
C LEU A 57 3.88 0.01 2.97
N ILE A 58 4.25 1.16 3.54
CA ILE A 58 4.48 2.41 2.79
C ILE A 58 5.59 2.22 1.75
N ALA A 59 6.71 1.60 2.14
CA ALA A 59 7.81 1.30 1.22
C ALA A 59 7.35 0.39 0.07
N ARG A 60 6.53 -0.64 0.36
CA ARG A 60 5.95 -1.52 -0.66
C ARG A 60 5.04 -0.77 -1.63
N CYS A 61 4.10 0.03 -1.12
CA CYS A 61 3.19 0.81 -1.96
C CYS A 61 3.96 1.75 -2.88
N THR A 62 4.98 2.43 -2.34
CA THR A 62 5.84 3.33 -3.12
C THR A 62 6.59 2.60 -4.22
N ALA A 63 7.13 1.41 -3.94
CA ALA A 63 7.82 0.59 -4.93
C ALA A 63 6.88 0.13 -6.06
N LEU A 64 5.66 -0.27 -5.72
CA LEU A 64 4.65 -0.67 -6.71
C LEU A 64 4.21 0.50 -7.61
N LEU A 65 4.02 1.69 -7.03
CA LEU A 65 3.70 2.89 -7.81
C LEU A 65 4.84 3.28 -8.75
N ARG A 66 6.09 3.21 -8.29
CA ARG A 66 7.27 3.45 -9.15
C ARG A 66 7.36 2.46 -10.31
N ASP A 67 7.16 1.16 -10.05
CA ASP A 67 7.14 0.16 -11.14
C ASP A 67 6.05 0.48 -12.18
N ALA A 68 4.87 0.87 -11.72
CA ALA A 68 3.77 1.26 -12.60
C ALA A 68 4.12 2.51 -13.43
N GLU A 69 4.69 3.56 -12.80
CA GLU A 69 5.15 4.76 -13.49
C GLU A 69 6.24 4.47 -14.53
N GLU A 70 7.23 3.66 -14.18
CA GLU A 70 8.30 3.25 -15.10
C GLU A 70 7.76 2.49 -16.31
N ARG A 71 6.79 1.60 -16.10
CA ARG A 71 6.10 0.89 -17.17
C ARG A 71 5.35 1.84 -18.09
N ILE A 72 4.61 2.80 -17.53
CA ILE A 72 3.89 3.81 -18.32
C ILE A 72 4.87 4.63 -19.17
N ARG A 73 6.00 5.08 -18.60
CA ARG A 73 7.05 5.82 -19.33
C ARG A 73 7.60 5.03 -20.52
N GLN A 74 7.76 3.72 -20.38
CA GLN A 74 8.25 2.87 -21.48
C GLN A 74 7.27 2.80 -22.65
N PHE A 75 5.96 2.96 -22.40
CA PHE A 75 4.94 2.93 -23.45
C PHE A 75 4.66 4.29 -24.08
N ASP A 76 4.62 5.37 -23.28
CA ASP A 76 4.23 6.69 -23.78
C ASP A 76 5.38 7.49 -24.42
N GLY A 77 6.65 7.12 -24.22
CA GLY A 77 7.79 7.85 -24.77
C GLY A 77 7.96 9.29 -24.24
N GLU A 78 7.02 9.79 -23.43
CA GLU A 78 7.06 11.07 -22.73
C GLU A 78 7.52 10.92 -21.27
N GLN A 79 8.22 11.94 -20.76
CA GLN A 79 8.57 12.02 -19.35
C GLN A 79 7.32 12.33 -18.52
N LEU A 80 6.91 11.40 -17.66
CA LEU A 80 5.95 11.69 -16.59
C LEU A 80 6.52 12.80 -15.71
N VAL A 81 5.96 14.01 -15.80
CA VAL A 81 6.26 15.13 -14.92
C VAL A 81 5.43 15.02 -13.66
N ASP A 82 6.05 15.22 -12.50
CA ASP A 82 5.33 15.30 -11.23
C ASP A 82 4.31 16.43 -11.30
N PHE A 83 3.04 16.09 -11.07
CA PHE A 83 1.99 17.10 -10.97
C PHE A 83 2.23 17.90 -9.67
N THR A 84 2.83 19.07 -9.82
CA THR A 84 2.89 20.09 -8.77
C THR A 84 1.70 21.02 -8.98
N PRO A 85 0.62 20.90 -8.18
CA PRO A 85 -0.48 21.84 -8.29
C PRO A 85 0.08 23.21 -7.90
N ALA A 86 0.09 24.14 -8.85
CA ALA A 86 0.53 25.51 -8.62
C ALA A 86 -0.15 26.04 -7.36
N GLU A 87 0.66 26.48 -6.38
CA GLU A 87 0.21 27.11 -5.16
C GLU A 87 -0.79 28.23 -5.54
N ARG A 88 -2.08 27.95 -5.38
CA ARG A 88 -3.13 28.95 -5.54
C ARG A 88 -2.97 29.94 -4.40
N ARG A 89 -2.24 31.02 -4.67
CA ARG A 89 -2.26 32.26 -3.87
C ARG A 89 -3.63 32.92 -3.92
#